data_AF-A0A7W1IYL2-F1
#
_entry.id   AF-A0A7W1IYL2-F1
#
_cell.length_a   1.000
_cell.length_b   1.000
_cell.length_c   1.000
_cell.angle_alpha   90.00
_cell.angle_beta   90.00
_cell.angle_gamma   90.00
#
_symmetry.space_group_name_H-M   'P 1'
#
loop_
_entity.id
_entity.type
_entity.pdbx_description
1 polymer ?
#
loop_
_entity_poly.entity_id
_entity_poly.type
_entity_poly.pdbx_seq_one_letter_code
_entity_poly.pdbx_strand_id
1 'polypeptide(L)'
;MFRRRTDQVYSTLQQVQRRITEQNGNPGEPNEVSPGQPQSAVNLQPLSQALPTGGVPALTSSPAMQPPFAGVPAARMPPGGNRYVLQISGDLAMLLVVMWLISMALMFVLGQHWSSSGGAGLAPGAAGNRDTLTVAPPPGKRLGDWVYVLKSQPSAPVDAVNLYEVEARKLNDVMRQPQNSSRGWKPYFGVRKPVNGGVELVFGVVEGVWGVDKGEFATFAKLLAEPASKSGGGYASARWVQVDQ
;
A
#
# COMPACT_ATOMS: atom_id res chain seq x y z
N MET A 1 -20.20 27.72 -2.12
CA MET A 1 -21.12 26.56 -2.23
C MET A 1 -20.41 25.21 -2.07
N PHE A 2 -19.48 25.05 -1.12
CA PHE A 2 -18.68 23.81 -0.97
C PHE A 2 -19.18 22.85 0.13
N ARG A 3 -20.16 23.25 0.96
CA ARG A 3 -20.69 22.41 2.06
C ARG A 3 -21.50 21.19 1.58
N ARG A 4 -22.07 21.23 0.37
CA ARG A 4 -22.93 20.14 -0.14
C ARG A 4 -22.18 18.85 -0.49
N ARG A 5 -20.87 18.91 -0.74
CA ARG A 5 -20.08 17.73 -1.15
C ARG A 5 -19.65 16.86 0.02
N THR A 6 -19.43 17.45 1.20
CA THR A 6 -19.08 16.71 2.41
C THR A 6 -20.25 15.87 2.94
N ASP A 7 -21.47 16.39 2.89
CA ASP A 7 -22.65 15.69 3.40
C ASP A 7 -22.94 14.40 2.60
N GLN A 8 -22.65 14.41 1.30
CA GLN A 8 -22.79 13.25 0.42
C GLN A 8 -21.78 12.14 0.74
N VAL A 9 -20.57 12.50 1.16
CA VAL A 9 -19.55 11.52 1.57
C VAL A 9 -19.96 10.87 2.89
N TYR A 10 -20.45 11.67 3.85
CA TYR A 10 -20.92 11.15 5.13
C TYR A 10 -22.14 10.22 4.98
N SER A 11 -23.11 10.55 4.11
CA SER A 11 -24.26 9.67 3.86
C SER A 11 -23.86 8.33 3.23
N THR A 12 -22.89 8.37 2.30
CA THR A 12 -22.41 7.15 1.61
C THR A 12 -21.64 6.25 2.57
N LEU A 13 -20.79 6.83 3.43
CA LEU A 13 -20.04 6.05 4.43
C LEU A 13 -20.96 5.40 5.47
N GLN A 14 -21.99 6.11 5.95
CA GLN A 14 -22.97 5.52 6.86
C GLN A 14 -23.76 4.38 6.21
N GLN A 15 -24.09 4.50 4.92
CA GLN A 15 -24.82 3.46 4.20
C GLN A 15 -23.98 2.20 3.98
N VAL A 16 -22.68 2.35 3.68
CA VAL A 16 -21.73 1.21 3.56
C VAL A 16 -21.56 0.53 4.92
N GLN A 17 -21.39 1.30 5.98
CA GLN A 17 -21.19 0.74 7.33
C GLN A 17 -22.42 -0.03 7.81
N ARG A 18 -23.64 0.48 7.54
CA ARG A 18 -24.89 -0.23 7.85
C ARG A 18 -25.01 -1.56 7.11
N ARG A 19 -24.66 -1.61 5.82
CA ARG A 19 -24.66 -2.86 5.04
C ARG A 19 -23.65 -3.88 5.59
N ILE A 20 -22.46 -3.45 5.98
CA ILE A 20 -21.45 -4.35 6.55
C ILE A 20 -21.92 -4.91 7.90
N THR A 21 -22.50 -4.06 8.77
CA THR A 21 -23.03 -4.50 10.06
C THR A 21 -24.21 -5.47 9.91
N GLU A 22 -25.12 -5.24 8.97
CA GLU A 22 -26.25 -6.14 8.70
C GLU A 22 -25.80 -7.47 8.07
N GLN A 23 -24.73 -7.50 7.26
CA GLN A 23 -24.14 -8.74 6.76
C GLN A 23 -23.43 -9.55 7.84
N ASN A 24 -22.83 -8.89 8.83
CA ASN A 24 -22.04 -9.55 9.87
C ASN A 24 -22.87 -9.93 11.12
N GLY A 25 -24.17 -9.60 11.13
CA GLY A 25 -25.06 -9.72 12.28
C GLY A 25 -25.93 -10.98 12.34
N ASN A 26 -25.73 -11.98 11.47
CA ASN A 26 -26.51 -13.21 11.50
C ASN A 26 -25.67 -14.42 11.96
N PRO A 27 -25.54 -14.68 13.28
CA PRO A 27 -25.04 -15.95 13.77
C PRO A 27 -26.17 -16.99 13.67
N GLY A 28 -26.35 -17.53 12.47
CA GLY A 28 -27.26 -18.64 12.19
C GLY A 28 -26.55 -19.99 12.40
N GLU A 29 -27.21 -20.85 13.15
CA GLU A 29 -26.88 -22.21 13.56
C GLU A 29 -26.40 -23.15 12.43
N PRO A 30 -25.68 -24.24 12.76
CA PRO A 30 -25.24 -25.20 11.77
C PRO A 30 -26.40 -26.16 11.46
N ASN A 31 -26.93 -26.13 10.24
CA ASN A 31 -27.70 -27.28 9.77
C ASN A 31 -27.59 -27.51 8.26
N GLU A 32 -27.12 -28.73 7.99
CA GLU A 32 -27.62 -29.69 7.02
C GLU A 32 -27.64 -29.38 5.51
N VAL A 33 -27.01 -30.32 4.80
CA VAL A 33 -26.84 -30.42 3.35
C VAL A 33 -28.18 -30.75 2.69
N SER A 34 -28.56 -30.00 1.64
CA SER A 34 -29.56 -30.45 0.67
C SER A 34 -29.26 -29.91 -0.74
N PRO A 35 -29.21 -30.75 -1.79
CA PRO A 35 -28.98 -30.31 -3.16
C PRO A 35 -30.32 -30.21 -3.92
N GLY A 36 -30.65 -29.03 -4.44
CA GLY A 36 -31.76 -28.92 -5.39
C GLY A 36 -32.29 -27.50 -5.64
N GLN A 37 -32.26 -27.12 -6.91
CA GLN A 37 -33.09 -26.10 -7.59
C GLN A 37 -32.65 -24.61 -7.64
N PRO A 38 -33.09 -23.90 -8.71
CA PRO A 38 -32.31 -22.86 -9.35
C PRO A 38 -32.92 -21.45 -9.27
N GLN A 39 -32.07 -20.47 -9.56
CA GLN A 39 -32.34 -19.08 -9.97
C GLN A 39 -33.07 -18.14 -9.00
N SER A 40 -32.43 -17.00 -8.73
CA SER A 40 -33.12 -15.72 -8.57
C SER A 40 -32.31 -14.63 -9.28
N ALA A 41 -33.04 -13.94 -10.16
CA ALA A 41 -32.53 -12.98 -11.11
C ALA A 41 -31.88 -11.76 -10.44
N VAL A 42 -30.74 -11.34 -10.99
CA VAL A 42 -30.10 -10.06 -10.73
C VAL A 42 -31.00 -8.97 -11.32
N ASN A 43 -31.75 -8.26 -10.46
CA ASN A 43 -32.55 -7.10 -10.86
C ASN A 43 -31.67 -5.85 -10.82
N LEU A 44 -31.05 -5.51 -11.95
CA LEU A 44 -30.37 -4.22 -12.15
C LEU A 44 -31.43 -3.17 -12.50
N GLN A 45 -31.96 -2.48 -11.49
CA GLN A 45 -32.69 -1.22 -11.73
C GLN A 45 -31.68 -0.09 -11.98
N PRO A 46 -31.72 0.60 -13.13
CA PRO A 46 -30.99 1.85 -13.32
C PRO A 46 -31.73 3.00 -12.62
N LEU A 47 -31.15 3.55 -11.56
CA LEU A 47 -31.66 4.73 -10.87
C LEU A 47 -31.36 6.00 -11.68
N SER A 48 -32.12 6.24 -12.74
CA SER A 48 -32.19 7.51 -13.45
C SER A 48 -33.40 8.30 -12.94
N GLN A 49 -33.17 9.40 -12.21
CA GLN A 49 -34.02 10.61 -12.12
C GLN A 49 -33.90 11.29 -10.76
N ALA A 50 -33.32 12.50 -10.76
CA ALA A 50 -33.85 13.63 -10.00
C ALA A 50 -33.20 14.93 -10.52
N LEU A 51 -33.90 15.62 -11.41
CA LEU A 51 -33.73 17.06 -11.66
C LEU A 51 -34.14 17.82 -10.40
N PRO A 52 -33.41 18.87 -9.97
CA PRO A 52 -33.99 19.92 -9.16
C PRO A 52 -34.40 21.09 -10.05
N THR A 53 -35.71 21.23 -10.19
CA THR A 53 -36.46 22.41 -10.62
C THR A 53 -36.16 23.60 -9.69
N GLY A 54 -36.19 24.82 -10.26
CA GLY A 54 -35.64 26.03 -9.67
C GLY A 54 -36.36 26.66 -8.47
N GLY A 55 -35.83 27.80 -8.02
CA GLY A 55 -36.43 28.66 -7.00
C GLY A 55 -35.47 29.70 -6.41
N VAL A 56 -35.49 30.90 -6.99
CA VAL A 56 -35.24 32.28 -6.47
C VAL A 56 -34.25 32.57 -5.31
N PRO A 57 -33.44 33.65 -5.39
CA PRO A 57 -32.68 34.19 -4.26
C PRO A 57 -33.51 35.23 -3.47
N ALA A 58 -33.68 35.01 -2.17
CA ALA A 58 -34.15 36.05 -1.26
C ALA A 58 -32.96 36.74 -0.58
N LEU A 59 -32.84 38.03 -0.86
CA LEU A 59 -32.01 38.99 -0.14
C LEU A 59 -32.61 39.20 1.26
N THR A 60 -31.83 38.95 2.32
CA THR A 60 -32.12 39.52 3.64
C THR A 60 -30.83 40.02 4.26
N SER A 61 -30.68 41.34 4.16
CA SER A 61 -29.79 42.20 4.92
C SER A 61 -30.19 42.24 6.40
N SER A 62 -29.22 42.07 7.29
CA SER A 62 -29.35 42.42 8.70
C SER A 62 -28.29 43.45 9.06
N PRO A 63 -28.65 44.71 9.35
CA PRO A 63 -27.80 45.65 10.05
C PRO A 63 -28.21 45.72 11.53
N ALA A 64 -27.28 45.43 12.42
CA ALA A 64 -27.40 45.66 13.86
C ALA A 64 -25.97 45.72 14.41
N MET A 65 -25.56 46.61 15.30
CA MET A 65 -26.14 47.79 15.94
C MET A 65 -24.93 48.38 16.70
N GLN A 66 -24.75 49.71 16.67
CA GLN A 66 -23.72 50.40 17.46
C GLN A 66 -23.86 50.11 18.97
N PRO A 67 -22.77 50.28 19.72
CA PRO A 67 -22.85 51.07 20.95
C PRO A 67 -21.96 52.32 20.89
N PRO A 68 -22.45 53.49 21.35
CA PRO A 68 -21.66 54.69 21.55
C PRO A 68 -21.38 54.92 23.04
N PHE A 69 -20.14 54.88 23.51
CA PHE A 69 -19.72 55.50 24.78
C PHE A 69 -18.22 55.84 24.63
N ALA A 70 -17.89 57.11 24.42
CA ALA A 70 -17.67 58.16 25.43
C ALA A 70 -16.39 57.91 26.25
N GLY A 71 -15.50 58.89 26.19
CA GLY A 71 -14.09 58.73 26.50
C GLY A 71 -13.75 58.66 27.98
N VAL A 72 -12.57 58.07 28.22
CA VAL A 72 -11.75 58.33 29.40
C VAL A 72 -10.29 58.24 28.96
N PRO A 73 -9.45 59.28 29.13
CA PRO A 73 -8.02 59.16 28.90
C PRO A 73 -7.38 58.62 30.18
N ALA A 74 -7.28 57.30 30.30
CA ALA A 74 -6.63 56.67 31.45
C ALA A 74 -5.18 56.30 31.10
N ALA A 75 -4.26 57.07 31.69
CA ALA A 75 -2.93 56.66 32.13
C ALA A 75 -2.04 55.91 31.12
N ARG A 76 -1.25 56.71 30.40
CA ARG A 76 -0.04 56.33 29.70
C ARG A 76 1.01 55.85 30.72
N MET A 77 1.02 54.55 31.05
CA MET A 77 2.18 53.94 31.71
C MET A 77 3.36 53.88 30.72
N PRO A 78 4.58 54.31 31.09
CA PRO A 78 5.75 54.07 30.26
C PRO A 78 6.04 52.57 30.26
N PRO A 79 6.16 51.90 29.10
CA PRO A 79 6.58 50.51 29.05
C PRO A 79 8.09 50.46 29.30
N GLY A 80 8.49 50.55 30.56
CA GLY A 80 9.87 50.35 31.05
C GLY A 80 10.24 48.88 31.13
N GLY A 81 9.82 48.07 30.15
CA GLY A 81 10.27 46.71 29.97
C GLY A 81 11.01 46.66 28.65
N ASN A 82 12.32 46.46 28.68
CA ASN A 82 13.12 46.10 27.52
C ASN A 82 12.54 44.81 26.95
N ARG A 83 11.54 44.93 26.07
CA ARG A 83 11.13 43.86 25.19
C ARG A 83 12.33 43.69 24.27
N TYR A 84 13.19 42.72 24.60
CA TYR A 84 14.18 42.20 23.66
C TYR A 84 13.39 41.58 22.52
N VAL A 85 12.92 42.42 21.61
CA VAL A 85 12.43 41.97 20.31
C VAL A 85 13.70 41.60 19.59
N LEU A 86 14.04 40.31 19.61
CA LEU A 86 15.06 39.74 18.74
C LEU A 86 14.59 40.02 17.31
N GLN A 87 15.00 41.18 16.78
CA GLN A 87 14.81 41.56 15.41
C GLN A 87 15.78 40.70 14.62
N ILE A 88 15.33 39.48 14.31
CA ILE A 88 16.01 38.57 13.40
C ILE A 88 16.15 39.32 12.08
N SER A 89 17.40 39.61 11.71
CA SER A 89 17.69 40.22 10.42
C SER A 89 17.13 39.31 9.32
N GLY A 90 16.50 39.89 8.30
CA GLY A 90 15.90 39.11 7.21
C GLY A 90 16.89 38.16 6.54
N ASP A 91 18.17 38.52 6.56
CA ASP A 91 19.28 37.69 6.07
C ASP A 91 19.48 36.42 6.93
N LEU A 92 19.40 36.55 8.26
CA LEU A 92 19.48 35.41 9.17
C LEU A 92 18.27 34.49 9.01
N ALA A 93 17.07 35.05 8.77
CA ALA A 93 15.88 34.24 8.46
C ALA A 93 16.04 33.44 7.16
N MET A 94 16.60 34.05 6.11
CA MET A 94 16.87 33.36 4.84
C MET A 94 17.89 32.23 5.01
N LEU A 95 19.00 32.47 5.73
CA LEU A 95 19.99 31.43 6.02
C LEU A 95 19.37 30.25 6.80
N LEU A 96 18.49 30.54 7.75
CA LEU A 96 17.81 29.49 8.53
C LEU A 96 16.90 28.62 7.66
N VAL A 97 16.17 29.23 6.72
CA VAL A 97 15.32 28.51 5.77
C VAL A 97 16.17 27.64 4.84
N VAL A 98 17.27 28.17 4.30
CA VAL A 98 18.18 27.41 3.43
C VAL A 98 18.79 26.23 4.19
N MET A 99 19.28 26.46 5.42
CA MET A 99 19.83 25.41 6.26
C MET A 99 18.79 24.33 6.60
N TRP A 100 17.54 24.74 6.85
CA TRP A 100 16.43 23.82 7.10
C TRP A 100 16.11 22.95 5.87
N LEU A 101 16.08 23.52 4.67
CA LEU A 101 15.85 22.78 3.42
C LEU A 101 16.99 21.79 3.12
N ILE A 102 18.24 22.17 3.37
CA ILE A 102 19.40 21.28 3.23
C ILE A 102 19.29 20.11 4.21
N SER A 103 18.88 20.36 5.46
CA SER A 103 18.66 19.31 6.46
C SER A 103 17.55 18.33 6.03
N MET A 104 16.43 18.85 5.49
CA MET A 104 15.36 18.03 4.91
C MET A 104 15.85 17.17 3.74
N ALA A 105 16.64 17.75 2.82
CA ALA A 105 17.19 17.03 1.68
C ALA A 105 18.17 15.92 2.13
N LEU A 106 19.03 16.21 3.11
CA LEU A 106 19.93 15.22 3.70
C LEU A 106 19.15 14.09 4.37
N MET A 107 18.14 14.40 5.18
CA MET A 107 17.25 13.40 5.79
C MET A 107 16.52 12.56 4.74
N PHE A 108 16.13 13.15 3.61
CA PHE A 108 15.48 12.43 2.52
C PHE A 108 16.45 11.44 1.86
N VAL A 109 17.69 11.85 1.56
CA VAL A 109 18.70 10.97 0.97
C VAL A 109 19.13 9.88 1.96
N LEU A 110 19.36 10.22 3.22
CA LEU A 110 19.64 9.22 4.27
C LEU A 110 18.45 8.28 4.47
N GLY A 111 17.22 8.80 4.39
CA GLY A 111 16.00 8.00 4.44
C GLY A 111 15.87 7.04 3.26
N GLN A 112 16.26 7.43 2.05
CA GLN A 112 16.30 6.54 0.89
C GLN A 112 17.32 5.41 1.07
N HIS A 113 18.49 5.70 1.64
CA HIS A 113 19.50 4.67 1.93
C HIS A 113 19.13 3.74 3.10
N TRP A 114 18.28 4.19 4.04
CA TRP A 114 17.85 3.39 5.18
C TRP A 114 16.47 2.72 5.03
N SER A 115 15.73 3.00 3.95
CA SER A 115 14.42 2.38 3.68
C SER A 115 14.49 0.91 3.24
N SER A 116 15.66 0.27 3.28
CA SER A 116 15.82 -1.17 3.01
C SER A 116 15.49 -2.07 4.20
N SER A 117 15.18 -1.53 5.39
CA SER A 117 14.67 -2.36 6.50
C SER A 117 13.20 -2.04 6.76
N GLY A 118 12.37 -3.08 6.66
CA GLY A 118 10.92 -3.02 6.76
C GLY A 118 10.41 -2.24 7.97
N GLY A 119 9.28 -1.55 7.74
CA GLY A 119 8.64 -0.65 8.68
C GLY A 119 8.51 -1.22 10.09
N ALA A 120 9.00 -0.44 11.05
CA ALA A 120 8.58 -0.51 12.43
C ALA A 120 7.10 -0.14 12.51
N GLY A 121 6.24 -1.17 12.53
CA GLY A 121 4.83 -1.03 12.89
C GLY A 121 4.72 -0.55 14.34
N LEU A 122 4.38 0.72 14.52
CA LEU A 122 3.92 1.25 15.79
C LEU A 122 2.50 0.75 16.04
N ALA A 123 2.37 -0.35 16.78
CA ALA A 123 1.18 -0.68 17.55
C ALA A 123 1.58 -1.50 18.80
N PRO A 124 1.52 -0.94 20.02
CA PRO A 124 1.72 -1.70 21.24
C PRO A 124 0.41 -2.42 21.59
N GLY A 125 0.31 -3.69 21.24
CA GLY A 125 -0.77 -4.59 21.64
C GLY A 125 -0.19 -5.88 22.20
N ALA A 126 -0.60 -6.24 23.41
CA ALA A 126 -0.10 -7.40 24.13
C ALA A 126 -0.68 -8.71 23.55
N ALA A 127 0.19 -9.64 23.16
CA ALA A 127 0.12 -11.09 23.39
C ALA A 127 0.91 -11.86 22.33
N GLY A 128 1.76 -12.79 22.77
CA GLY A 128 2.16 -13.94 21.95
C GLY A 128 3.62 -13.97 21.52
N ASN A 129 4.39 -14.79 22.24
CA ASN A 129 5.48 -15.62 21.74
C ASN A 129 6.46 -14.97 20.73
N ARG A 130 7.48 -14.28 21.25
CA ARG A 130 8.69 -14.02 20.45
C ARG A 130 9.50 -15.30 20.37
N ASP A 131 9.30 -16.04 19.28
CA ASP A 131 10.40 -16.82 18.71
C ASP A 131 11.46 -15.81 18.21
N THR A 132 12.28 -15.34 19.14
CA THR A 132 13.59 -14.80 18.83
C THR A 132 14.39 -15.94 18.23
N LEU A 133 14.54 -15.93 16.90
CA LEU A 133 15.72 -16.36 16.13
C LEU A 133 15.32 -16.44 14.65
N THR A 134 15.33 -15.30 13.96
CA THR A 134 15.73 -15.32 12.56
C THR A 134 16.90 -14.38 12.45
N VAL A 135 18.07 -14.93 12.79
CA VAL A 135 19.35 -14.48 12.27
C VAL A 135 19.12 -14.24 10.78
N ALA A 136 19.15 -12.97 10.36
CA ALA A 136 19.20 -12.66 8.94
C ALA A 136 20.37 -13.48 8.38
N PRO A 137 20.12 -14.40 7.43
CA PRO A 137 21.22 -15.11 6.81
C PRO A 137 22.19 -14.06 6.24
N PRO A 138 23.51 -14.33 6.30
CA PRO A 138 24.50 -13.44 5.67
C PRO A 138 24.03 -13.11 4.25
N PRO A 139 24.23 -11.89 3.74
CA PRO A 139 23.75 -11.52 2.41
C PRO A 139 24.26 -12.56 1.42
N GLY A 140 23.34 -13.42 0.97
CA GLY A 140 23.63 -14.48 0.02
C GLY A 140 24.35 -13.86 -1.17
N LYS A 141 25.40 -14.51 -1.66
CA LYS A 141 26.08 -14.01 -2.86
C LYS A 141 25.04 -13.96 -3.98
N ARG A 142 24.81 -12.77 -4.55
CA ARG A 142 24.02 -12.62 -5.77
C ARG A 142 24.62 -13.53 -6.82
N LEU A 143 23.84 -14.48 -7.33
CA LEU A 143 24.29 -15.39 -8.38
C LEU A 143 24.32 -14.71 -9.76
N GLY A 144 23.59 -13.61 -9.92
CA GLY A 144 23.57 -12.78 -11.12
C GLY A 144 22.64 -11.58 -10.96
N ASP A 145 22.38 -10.88 -12.07
CA ASP A 145 21.59 -9.64 -12.08
C ASP A 145 20.18 -9.83 -12.65
N TRP A 146 19.77 -11.06 -12.94
CA TRP A 146 18.51 -11.36 -13.62
C TRP A 146 17.54 -12.11 -12.72
N VAL A 147 16.26 -11.81 -12.86
CA VAL A 147 15.17 -12.55 -12.24
C VAL A 147 14.16 -12.91 -13.33
N TYR A 148 13.62 -14.13 -13.26
CA TYR A 148 12.63 -14.61 -14.21
C TYR A 148 11.23 -14.42 -13.64
N VAL A 149 10.47 -13.48 -14.18
CA VAL A 149 9.10 -13.19 -13.76
C VAL A 149 8.16 -14.17 -14.42
N LEU A 150 7.43 -14.96 -13.63
CA LEU A 150 6.48 -15.96 -14.13
C LEU A 150 5.09 -15.37 -14.34
N LYS A 151 4.61 -14.63 -13.33
CA LYS A 151 3.33 -13.94 -13.32
C LYS A 151 3.51 -12.55 -12.73
N SER A 152 2.82 -11.57 -13.29
CA SER A 152 2.83 -10.19 -12.83
C SER A 152 1.40 -9.67 -12.79
N GLN A 153 1.00 -9.13 -11.65
CA GLN A 153 -0.31 -8.52 -11.45
C GLN A 153 -0.11 -7.06 -11.02
N PRO A 154 -0.51 -6.08 -11.86
CA PRO A 154 -0.18 -4.67 -11.65
C PRO A 154 -0.95 -4.02 -10.49
N SER A 155 -2.13 -4.54 -10.17
CA SER A 155 -2.94 -4.07 -9.04
C SER A 155 -3.24 -5.26 -8.14
N ALA A 156 -2.41 -5.45 -7.13
CA ALA A 156 -2.47 -6.61 -6.25
C ALA A 156 -3.28 -6.28 -4.98
N PRO A 157 -4.48 -6.84 -4.78
CA PRO A 157 -5.06 -6.88 -3.44
C PRO A 157 -4.15 -7.66 -2.50
N VAL A 158 -4.26 -7.43 -1.18
CA VAL A 158 -3.45 -8.14 -0.16
C VAL A 158 -3.53 -9.66 -0.34
N ASP A 159 -4.69 -10.16 -0.77
CA ASP A 159 -4.93 -11.58 -1.03
C ASP A 159 -4.08 -12.17 -2.17
N ALA A 160 -3.71 -11.36 -3.17
CA ALA A 160 -2.88 -11.82 -4.29
C ALA A 160 -1.45 -12.15 -3.85
N VAL A 161 -0.94 -11.45 -2.82
CA VAL A 161 0.38 -11.75 -2.24
C VAL A 161 0.37 -13.14 -1.62
N ASN A 162 -0.62 -13.43 -0.77
CA ASN A 162 -0.77 -14.75 -0.14
C ASN A 162 -0.92 -15.86 -1.19
N LEU A 163 -1.70 -15.61 -2.25
CA LEU A 163 -1.90 -16.58 -3.32
C LEU A 163 -0.58 -16.92 -4.05
N TYR A 164 0.23 -15.90 -4.38
CA TYR A 164 1.53 -16.12 -5.02
C TYR A 164 2.56 -16.72 -4.05
N GLU A 165 2.48 -16.44 -2.75
CA GLU A 165 3.36 -17.07 -1.76
C GLU A 165 3.07 -18.56 -1.60
N VAL A 166 1.79 -18.94 -1.62
CA VAL A 166 1.38 -20.36 -1.63
C VAL A 166 1.82 -21.04 -2.92
N GLU A 167 1.66 -20.37 -4.07
CA GLU A 167 2.13 -20.88 -5.37
C GLU A 167 3.65 -21.05 -5.40
N ALA A 168 4.41 -20.06 -4.92
CA ALA A 168 5.87 -20.12 -4.81
C ALA A 168 6.33 -21.27 -3.90
N ARG A 169 5.68 -21.46 -2.74
CA ARG A 169 5.95 -22.60 -1.85
C ARG A 169 5.70 -23.93 -2.56
N LYS A 170 4.55 -24.08 -3.21
CA LYS A 170 4.22 -25.29 -3.98
C LYS A 170 5.26 -25.58 -5.07
N LEU A 171 5.70 -24.58 -5.81
CA LEU A 171 6.74 -24.73 -6.83
C LEU A 171 8.08 -25.15 -6.21
N ASN A 172 8.47 -24.53 -5.09
CA ASN A 172 9.67 -24.91 -4.36
C ASN A 172 9.62 -26.36 -3.86
N ASP A 173 8.47 -26.81 -3.36
CA ASP A 173 8.28 -28.20 -2.91
C ASP A 173 8.38 -29.19 -4.07
N VAL A 174 7.84 -28.84 -5.24
CA VAL A 174 8.01 -29.66 -6.46
C VAL A 174 9.47 -29.75 -6.87
N MET A 175 10.24 -28.65 -6.78
CA MET A 175 11.68 -28.66 -7.13
C MET A 175 12.52 -29.48 -6.14
N ARG A 176 12.11 -29.54 -4.87
CA ARG A 176 12.76 -30.36 -3.83
C ARG A 176 12.54 -31.86 -4.01
N GLN A 177 11.65 -32.28 -4.91
CA GLN A 177 11.46 -33.69 -5.19
C GLN A 177 12.75 -34.29 -5.80
N PRO A 178 13.15 -35.52 -5.42
CA PRO A 178 14.41 -36.13 -5.87
C PRO A 178 14.58 -36.18 -7.39
N GLN A 179 13.47 -36.33 -8.12
CA GLN A 179 13.45 -36.36 -9.59
C GLN A 179 13.83 -35.01 -10.22
N ASN A 180 13.49 -33.90 -9.57
CA ASN A 180 13.78 -32.56 -10.06
C ASN A 180 15.12 -32.04 -9.52
N SER A 181 15.45 -32.40 -8.28
CA SER A 181 16.75 -32.08 -7.66
C SER A 181 17.91 -32.75 -8.40
N SER A 182 17.73 -33.99 -8.90
CA SER A 182 18.73 -34.67 -9.75
C SER A 182 18.96 -34.00 -11.11
N ARG A 183 18.01 -33.20 -11.59
CA ARG A 183 18.17 -32.35 -12.79
C ARG A 183 18.87 -31.02 -12.50
N GLY A 184 19.31 -30.80 -11.26
CA GLY A 184 19.92 -29.55 -10.82
C GLY A 184 18.95 -28.40 -10.65
N TRP A 185 17.64 -28.66 -10.63
CA TRP A 185 16.64 -27.61 -10.45
C TRP A 185 16.61 -27.16 -8.99
N LYS A 186 16.67 -25.85 -8.78
CA LYS A 186 16.77 -25.26 -7.45
C LYS A 186 15.48 -24.54 -7.05
N PRO A 187 15.06 -24.60 -5.78
CA PRO A 187 13.82 -23.99 -5.30
C PRO A 187 14.01 -22.48 -5.08
N TYR A 188 14.18 -21.74 -6.16
CA TYR A 188 14.42 -20.29 -6.13
C TYR A 188 13.18 -19.47 -6.47
N PHE A 189 11.99 -20.01 -6.18
CA PHE A 189 10.74 -19.29 -6.38
C PHE A 189 10.42 -18.40 -5.17
N GLY A 190 9.96 -17.20 -5.45
CA GLY A 190 9.52 -16.25 -4.44
C GLY A 190 8.60 -15.19 -5.01
N VAL A 191 8.15 -14.31 -4.13
CA VAL A 191 7.21 -13.23 -4.48
C VAL A 191 7.91 -11.91 -4.27
N ARG A 192 7.90 -11.04 -5.29
CA ARG A 192 8.42 -9.68 -5.18
C ARG A 192 7.32 -8.64 -5.38
N LYS A 193 7.52 -7.49 -4.76
CA LYS A 193 6.68 -6.30 -4.93
C LYS A 193 7.47 -5.26 -5.73
N PRO A 194 7.27 -5.15 -7.05
CA PRO A 194 7.93 -4.11 -7.84
C PRO A 194 7.47 -2.70 -7.43
N VAL A 195 8.25 -1.69 -7.80
CA VAL A 195 7.99 -0.26 -7.52
C VAL A 195 6.61 0.19 -8.02
N ASN A 196 6.09 -0.48 -9.05
CA ASN A 196 4.77 -0.22 -9.64
C ASN A 196 3.59 -0.58 -8.70
N GLY A 197 3.83 -1.11 -7.50
CA GLY A 197 2.79 -1.47 -6.52
C GLY A 197 2.07 -2.78 -6.82
N GLY A 198 2.51 -3.51 -7.84
CA GLY A 198 2.00 -4.83 -8.18
C GLY A 198 2.58 -5.94 -7.30
N VAL A 199 2.22 -7.18 -7.62
CA VAL A 199 2.85 -8.38 -7.08
C VAL A 199 3.29 -9.28 -8.22
N GLU A 200 4.48 -9.86 -8.10
CA GLU A 200 5.06 -10.72 -9.11
C GLU A 200 5.54 -12.02 -8.48
N LEU A 201 5.13 -13.14 -9.09
CA LEU A 201 5.72 -14.45 -8.82
C LEU A 201 6.96 -14.58 -9.68
N VAL A 202 8.11 -14.84 -9.06
CA VAL A 202 9.39 -14.82 -9.75
C VAL A 202 10.27 -16.00 -9.36
N PHE A 203 11.18 -16.34 -10.25
CA PHE A 203 12.26 -17.30 -10.06
C PHE A 203 13.60 -16.57 -10.08
N GLY A 204 14.41 -16.80 -9.05
CA GLY A 204 15.72 -16.17 -8.88
C GLY A 204 15.95 -15.60 -7.48
N VAL A 205 15.31 -16.19 -6.46
CA VAL A 205 15.55 -15.84 -5.04
C VAL A 205 16.50 -16.84 -4.45
N VAL A 206 17.73 -16.41 -4.17
CA VAL A 206 18.78 -17.24 -3.57
C VAL A 206 19.05 -16.71 -2.18
N GLU A 207 18.67 -17.47 -1.15
CA GLU A 207 18.91 -17.10 0.26
C GLU A 207 18.39 -15.71 0.64
N GLY A 208 17.24 -15.31 0.07
CA GLY A 208 16.64 -14.00 0.29
C GLY A 208 17.21 -12.87 -0.57
N VAL A 209 18.17 -13.18 -1.44
CA VAL A 209 18.77 -12.22 -2.38
C VAL A 209 18.26 -12.48 -3.79
N TRP A 210 17.84 -11.40 -4.47
CA TRP A 210 17.38 -11.44 -5.85
C TRP A 210 18.55 -11.49 -6.82
N GLY A 211 18.49 -12.43 -7.76
CA GLY A 211 19.40 -12.47 -8.89
C GLY A 211 20.00 -13.85 -9.16
N VAL A 212 19.85 -14.30 -10.40
CA VAL A 212 20.44 -15.52 -10.96
C VAL A 212 21.11 -15.24 -12.30
N ASP A 213 22.02 -16.12 -12.71
CA ASP A 213 22.62 -16.07 -14.03
C ASP A 213 21.61 -16.48 -15.11
N LYS A 214 21.44 -15.63 -16.12
CA LYS A 214 20.47 -15.89 -17.20
C LYS A 214 20.88 -17.08 -18.07
N GLY A 215 22.17 -17.29 -18.28
CA GLY A 215 22.73 -18.36 -19.12
C GLY A 215 22.53 -19.74 -18.50
N GLU A 216 22.84 -19.88 -17.21
CA GLU A 216 22.72 -21.13 -16.46
C GLU A 216 21.26 -21.64 -16.43
N PHE A 217 20.29 -20.72 -16.32
CA PHE A 217 18.87 -21.06 -16.17
C PHE A 217 18.03 -20.89 -17.45
N ALA A 218 18.64 -20.65 -18.61
CA ALA A 218 17.91 -20.44 -19.87
C ALA A 218 17.04 -21.64 -20.28
N THR A 219 17.59 -22.86 -20.18
CA THR A 219 16.87 -24.11 -20.51
C THR A 219 15.70 -24.34 -19.56
N PHE A 220 15.89 -24.04 -18.27
CA PHE A 220 14.85 -24.16 -17.26
C PHE A 220 13.72 -23.12 -17.46
N ALA A 221 14.07 -21.88 -17.77
CA ALA A 221 13.11 -20.84 -18.12
C ALA A 221 12.25 -21.22 -19.33
N LYS A 222 12.85 -21.89 -20.33
CA LYS A 222 12.11 -22.43 -21.49
C LYS A 222 11.10 -23.50 -21.07
N LEU A 223 11.48 -24.43 -20.20
CA LEU A 223 10.56 -25.45 -19.65
C LEU A 223 9.41 -24.82 -18.85
N LEU A 224 9.68 -23.76 -18.08
CA LEU A 224 8.63 -23.05 -17.35
C LEU A 224 7.66 -22.31 -18.28
N ALA A 225 8.15 -21.76 -19.39
CA ALA A 225 7.33 -21.08 -20.38
C ALA A 225 6.49 -22.04 -21.23
N GLU A 226 6.91 -23.30 -21.36
CA GLU A 226 6.16 -24.29 -22.13
C GLU A 226 4.79 -24.58 -21.52
N PRO A 227 3.77 -24.90 -22.35
CA PRO A 227 2.43 -25.22 -21.86
C PRO A 227 2.44 -26.42 -20.90
N ALA A 228 1.55 -26.40 -19.90
CA ALA A 228 1.37 -27.52 -18.99
C ALA A 228 1.02 -28.84 -19.70
N SER A 229 0.38 -28.78 -20.87
CA SER A 229 0.06 -29.94 -21.70
C SER A 229 1.30 -30.67 -22.25
N LYS A 230 2.46 -30.02 -22.28
CA LYS A 230 3.75 -30.58 -22.74
C LYS A 230 4.71 -30.85 -21.58
N SER A 231 4.19 -30.99 -20.36
CA SER A 231 4.99 -31.10 -19.13
C SER A 231 5.75 -29.82 -18.76
N GLY A 232 5.38 -28.68 -19.35
CA GLY A 232 5.93 -27.37 -19.02
C GLY A 232 5.26 -26.73 -17.79
N GLY A 233 5.77 -25.56 -17.39
CA GLY A 233 5.25 -24.80 -16.24
C GLY A 233 3.94 -24.06 -16.52
N GLY A 234 3.56 -23.87 -17.78
CA GLY A 234 2.36 -23.14 -18.18
C GLY A 234 2.48 -21.61 -18.07
N TYR A 235 3.68 -21.08 -17.86
CA TYR A 235 3.91 -19.64 -17.69
C TYR A 235 4.27 -18.97 -19.02
N ALA A 236 3.32 -18.97 -19.96
CA ALA A 236 3.55 -18.42 -21.31
C ALA A 236 3.90 -16.91 -21.30
N SER A 237 3.51 -16.17 -20.26
CA SER A 237 3.83 -14.75 -20.06
C SER A 237 5.15 -14.50 -19.36
N ALA A 238 5.94 -15.54 -19.09
CA ALA A 238 7.16 -15.40 -18.31
C ALA A 238 8.25 -14.63 -19.07
N ARG A 239 8.99 -13.78 -18.37
CA ARG A 239 10.04 -12.93 -18.96
C ARG A 239 11.19 -12.68 -18.00
N TRP A 240 12.38 -12.50 -18.57
CA TRP A 240 13.56 -12.05 -17.83
C TRP A 240 13.47 -10.55 -17.55
N VAL A 241 13.74 -10.17 -16.30
CA VAL A 241 13.81 -8.78 -15.86
C VAL A 241 15.10 -8.59 -15.09
N GLN A 242 15.81 -7.51 -15.37
CA GLN A 242 17.01 -7.14 -14.64
C GLN A 242 16.61 -6.67 -13.23
N VAL A 243 17.39 -7.05 -12.22
CA VAL A 243 17.20 -6.54 -10.86
C VAL A 243 17.81 -5.15 -10.83
N ASP A 244 16.98 -4.13 -11.02
CA ASP A 244 17.40 -2.74 -10.80
C ASP A 244 17.87 -2.62 -9.34
N GLN A 245 19.08 -2.09 -9.16
CA GLN A 245 19.69 -1.84 -7.84
C GLN A 245 19.06 -0.64 -7.15
#